data_AF-A0A7C6SRZ8-F1
#
_entry.id   AF-A0A7C6SRZ8-F1
#
_cell.length_a   1.000
_cell.length_b   1.000
_cell.length_c   1.000
_cell.angle_alpha   90.00
_cell.angle_beta   90.00
_cell.angle_gamma   90.00
#
_symmetry.space_group_name_H-M   'P 1'
#
loop_
_entity.id
_entity.type
_entity.pdbx_description
1 polymer ?
#
loop_
_entity_poly.entity_id
_entity_poly.type
_entity_poly.pdbx_seq_one_letter_code
_entity_poly.pdbx_strand_id
1 'polypeptide(L)'
;MFGYVIANVDALSPEDKTTYRALYCGLCQALGEQYGLRGRMMLTYDMTFLVLLLSALDDAPVIGGEFVCPMHPLKKQQCHTSPHTAYAADISAVLAYYQALD
;
A
#
# COMPACT_ATOMS: atom_id res chain seq x y z
N MET A 1 -2.90 -17.13 -5.87
CA MET A 1 -2.61 -16.72 -4.47
C MET A 1 -1.49 -15.68 -4.49
N PHE A 2 -1.69 -14.50 -3.90
CA PHE A 2 -0.67 -13.46 -3.71
C PHE A 2 -0.66 -13.06 -2.23
N GLY A 3 0.47 -12.59 -1.70
CA GLY A 3 0.66 -12.42 -0.26
C GLY A 3 1.79 -13.27 0.33
N TYR A 4 2.81 -13.62 -0.46
CA TYR A 4 3.95 -14.42 0.01
C TYR A 4 5.10 -13.58 0.55
N VAL A 5 5.16 -12.30 0.19
CA VAL A 5 6.21 -11.40 0.65
C VAL A 5 5.85 -10.96 2.07
N ILE A 6 6.80 -11.10 2.99
CA ILE A 6 6.68 -10.61 4.37
C ILE A 6 7.76 -9.58 4.60
N ALA A 7 7.37 -8.38 5.00
CA ALA A 7 8.32 -7.36 5.41
C ALA A 7 8.97 -7.78 6.74
N ASN A 8 10.30 -7.89 6.76
CA ASN A 8 11.05 -8.03 8.01
C ASN A 8 11.17 -6.67 8.68
N VAL A 9 10.08 -6.24 9.32
CA VAL A 9 9.98 -4.92 9.96
C VAL A 9 11.07 -4.75 11.02
N ASP A 10 11.46 -5.79 11.74
CA ASP A 10 12.46 -5.69 12.81
C ASP A 10 13.87 -5.35 12.30
N ALA A 11 14.19 -5.74 11.06
CA ALA A 11 15.45 -5.39 10.41
C ALA A 11 15.51 -3.95 9.88
N LEU A 12 14.38 -3.24 9.82
CA LEU A 12 14.31 -1.88 9.29
C LEU A 12 14.74 -0.83 10.33
N SER A 13 15.43 0.21 9.85
CA SER A 13 15.70 1.41 10.64
C SER A 13 14.38 2.12 11.03
N PRO A 14 14.37 2.97 12.07
CA PRO A 14 13.16 3.74 12.43
C PRO A 14 12.62 4.61 11.28
N GLU A 15 13.51 5.14 10.45
CA GLU A 15 13.17 5.96 9.28
C GLU A 15 12.52 5.09 8.19
N ASP A 16 13.13 3.94 7.86
CA ASP A 16 12.59 3.01 6.88
C ASP A 16 11.24 2.43 7.31
N LYS A 17 11.05 2.17 8.61
CA LYS A 17 9.75 1.76 9.17
C LYS A 17 8.68 2.81 8.91
N THR A 18 9.04 4.08 9.04
CA THR A 18 8.12 5.21 8.83
C THR A 18 7.76 5.33 7.35
N THR A 19 8.77 5.30 6.48
CA THR A 19 8.58 5.33 5.02
C THR A 19 7.75 4.16 4.53
N TYR A 20 8.08 2.93 4.95
CA TYR A 20 7.35 1.73 4.57
C TYR A 20 5.90 1.79 5.02
N ARG A 21 5.64 2.24 6.26
CA ARG A 21 4.27 2.44 6.75
C ARG A 21 3.52 3.49 5.93
N ALA A 22 4.17 4.58 5.55
CA ALA A 22 3.54 5.61 4.72
C ALA A 22 3.15 5.07 3.32
N LEU A 23 4.00 4.24 2.69
CA LEU A 23 3.68 3.56 1.43
C LEU A 23 2.53 2.54 1.60
N TYR A 24 2.55 1.74 2.67
CA TYR A 24 1.49 0.79 2.99
C TYR A 24 0.14 1.50 3.18
N CYS A 25 0.13 2.61 3.91
CA CYS A 25 -1.06 3.45 4.07
C CYS A 25 -1.49 4.12 2.76
N GLY A 26 -0.54 4.52 1.92
CA GLY A 26 -0.80 5.06 0.58
C GLY A 26 -1.50 4.06 -0.34
N LEU A 27 -1.03 2.80 -0.36
CA LEU A 27 -1.71 1.72 -1.09
C LEU A 27 -3.13 1.48 -0.54
N CYS A 28 -3.30 1.47 0.79
CA CYS A 28 -4.63 1.32 1.40
C CYS A 28 -5.58 2.47 1.04
N GLN A 29 -5.08 3.71 0.94
CA GLN A 29 -5.82 4.87 0.44
C GLN A 29 -6.25 4.63 -1.01
N ALA A 30 -5.32 4.33 -1.92
CA ALA A 30 -5.60 4.10 -3.34
C ALA A 30 -6.64 2.99 -3.55
N LEU A 31 -6.50 1.85 -2.85
CA LEU A 31 -7.48 0.77 -2.86
C LEU A 31 -8.87 1.24 -2.40
N GLY A 32 -8.92 2.06 -1.36
CA GLY A 32 -10.17 2.62 -0.84
C GLY A 32 -10.83 3.62 -1.78
N GLU A 33 -10.05 4.46 -2.44
CA GLU A 33 -10.52 5.48 -3.38
C GLU A 33 -11.06 4.86 -4.68
N GLN A 34 -10.37 3.84 -5.20
CA GLN A 34 -10.72 3.21 -6.48
C GLN A 34 -11.75 2.09 -6.35
N TYR A 35 -11.65 1.28 -5.29
CA TYR A 35 -12.40 0.03 -5.13
C TYR A 35 -13.25 -0.01 -3.84
N GLY A 36 -13.35 1.12 -3.14
CA GLY A 36 -14.16 1.26 -1.94
C GLY A 36 -13.65 0.43 -0.76
N LEU A 37 -14.53 0.19 0.22
CA LEU A 37 -14.17 -0.53 1.45
C LEU A 37 -13.70 -1.97 1.17
N ARG A 38 -14.29 -2.65 0.17
CA ARG A 38 -13.86 -4.00 -0.24
C ARG A 38 -12.47 -3.97 -0.87
N GLY A 39 -12.14 -2.92 -1.62
CA GLY A 39 -10.78 -2.62 -2.10
C GLY A 39 -9.72 -2.75 -1.02
N ARG A 40 -9.96 -2.13 0.14
CA ARG A 40 -9.01 -2.12 1.26
C ARG A 40 -8.71 -3.52 1.82
N MET A 41 -9.56 -4.52 1.58
CA MET A 41 -9.31 -5.91 1.98
C MET A 41 -8.28 -6.62 1.09
N MET A 42 -7.95 -6.05 -0.07
CA MET A 42 -6.91 -6.57 -0.98
C MET A 42 -5.51 -6.06 -0.63
N LEU A 43 -5.38 -5.28 0.46
CA LEU A 43 -4.12 -4.72 0.91
C LEU A 43 -3.15 -5.84 1.30
N THR A 44 -1.98 -5.88 0.66
CA THR A 44 -0.98 -6.92 0.87
C THR A 44 0.44 -6.34 0.90
N TYR A 45 1.37 -7.08 1.52
CA TYR A 45 2.78 -6.73 1.52
C TYR A 45 3.42 -6.88 0.13
N ASP A 46 3.00 -7.84 -0.68
CA ASP A 46 3.46 -8.00 -2.07
C ASP A 46 3.24 -6.73 -2.89
N MET A 47 2.04 -6.15 -2.78
CA MET A 47 1.70 -4.92 -3.52
C MET A 47 2.36 -3.69 -2.90
N THR A 48 2.57 -3.68 -1.59
CA THR A 48 3.37 -2.62 -0.95
C THR A 48 4.84 -2.68 -1.38
N PHE A 49 5.40 -3.88 -1.51
CA PHE A 49 6.73 -4.10 -2.06
C PHE A 49 6.81 -3.64 -3.51
N LEU A 50 5.79 -3.92 -4.33
CA LEU A 50 5.72 -3.42 -5.70
C LEU A 50 5.73 -1.89 -5.75
N VAL A 51 4.96 -1.21 -4.89
CA VAL A 51 4.98 0.25 -4.78
C VAL A 51 6.38 0.74 -4.40
N LEU A 52 7.02 0.14 -3.40
CA LEU A 52 8.37 0.49 -2.97
C LEU A 52 9.38 0.33 -4.11
N LEU A 53 9.34 -0.81 -4.80
CA LEU A 53 10.25 -1.12 -5.91
C LEU A 53 10.10 -0.12 -7.05
N LEU A 54 8.86 0.15 -7.49
CA LEU A 54 8.61 1.10 -8.57
C LEU A 54 9.06 2.52 -8.18
N SER A 55 8.78 2.93 -6.94
CA SER A 55 9.20 4.25 -6.44
C SER A 55 10.72 4.39 -6.31
N ALA A 56 11.47 3.29 -6.32
CA ALA A 56 12.93 3.31 -6.35
C ALA A 56 13.51 3.27 -7.78
N LEU A 57 12.70 2.88 -8.77
CA LEU A 57 13.11 2.75 -10.17
C LEU A 57 12.74 3.97 -11.03
N ASP A 58 11.77 4.77 -10.58
CA ASP A 58 11.27 5.95 -11.28
C ASP A 58 11.05 7.10 -10.29
N ASP A 59 11.24 8.33 -10.78
CA ASP A 59 11.13 9.57 -10.00
C ASP A 59 9.69 10.11 -9.97
N ALA A 60 8.70 9.22 -9.99
CA ALA A 60 7.30 9.61 -9.99
C ALA A 60 6.98 10.48 -8.74
N PRO A 61 6.16 11.53 -8.90
CA PRO A 61 5.89 12.43 -7.80
C PRO A 61 5.17 11.69 -6.67
N VAL A 62 5.73 11.82 -5.46
CA VAL A 62 5.12 11.32 -4.22
C VAL A 62 4.37 12.45 -3.55
N ILE A 63 3.07 12.25 -3.37
CA ILE A 63 2.20 13.15 -2.62
C ILE A 63 2.08 12.59 -1.21
N GLY A 64 2.74 13.26 -0.27
CA GLY A 64 2.63 12.98 1.15
C GLY A 64 1.41 13.64 1.78
N GLY A 65 0.82 12.99 2.78
CA GLY A 65 -0.30 13.53 3.53
C GLY A 65 -0.51 12.83 4.87
N GLU A 66 -1.43 13.35 5.67
CA GLU A 66 -1.88 12.74 6.92
C GLU A 66 -3.38 12.48 6.88
N PHE A 67 -3.81 11.37 7.47
CA PHE A 67 -5.22 11.02 7.58
C PHE A 67 -5.50 10.25 8.87
N VAL A 68 -6.77 10.18 9.27
CA VAL A 68 -7.22 9.30 10.35
C VAL A 68 -7.60 7.96 9.72
N CYS A 69 -6.81 6.94 10.00
CA CYS A 69 -7.09 5.59 9.52
C CYS A 69 -8.23 4.97 10.36
N PRO A 70 -9.25 4.34 9.75
CA PRO A 70 -10.31 3.66 10.48
C PRO A 70 -9.81 2.59 11.47
N MET A 71 -8.67 1.95 11.16
CA MET A 71 -8.03 0.96 12.04
C MET A 71 -7.19 1.60 13.16
N HIS A 72 -6.89 2.90 13.06
CA HIS A 72 -6.08 3.65 14.02
C HIS A 72 -6.72 5.01 14.36
N PRO A 73 -7.93 5.03 14.95
CA PRO A 73 -8.72 6.26 15.12
C PRO A 73 -8.07 7.27 16.07
N LEU A 74 -7.18 6.83 16.96
CA LEU A 74 -6.55 7.66 17.98
C LEU A 74 -5.28 8.37 17.51
N LYS A 75 -4.75 8.03 16.33
CA LYS A 75 -3.49 8.58 15.83
C LYS A 75 -3.55 8.80 14.32
N LYS A 76 -3.21 10.02 13.89
CA LYS A 76 -3.01 10.31 12.47
C LYS A 76 -1.90 9.42 11.90
N GLN A 77 -2.15 8.87 10.71
CA GLN A 77 -1.18 8.12 9.95
C GLN A 77 -0.69 8.97 8.80
N GLN A 78 0.60 8.84 8.49
CA GLN A 78 1.16 9.38 7.25
C GLN A 78 0.80 8.44 6.10
N CYS A 79 0.57 9.00 4.91
CA CYS A 79 0.43 8.24 3.68
C CYS A 79 1.24 8.88 2.56
N HIS A 80 1.88 8.06 1.74
CA HIS A 80 2.57 8.46 0.53
C HIS A 80 1.85 7.85 -0.67
N THR A 81 1.25 8.70 -1.50
CA THR A 81 0.53 8.28 -2.70
C THR A 81 1.29 8.71 -3.95
N SER A 82 1.22 7.91 -4.99
CA SER A 82 1.88 8.15 -6.27
C SER A 82 1.14 7.37 -7.37
N PRO A 83 1.48 7.58 -8.66
CA PRO A 83 0.98 6.73 -9.73
C PRO A 83 1.22 5.23 -9.49
N HIS A 84 2.29 4.87 -8.77
CA HIS A 84 2.57 3.48 -8.42
C HIS A 84 1.58 2.90 -7.41
N THR A 85 1.09 3.70 -6.45
CA THR A 85 0.04 3.23 -5.53
C THR A 85 -1.27 2.95 -6.26
N ALA A 86 -1.61 3.76 -7.25
CA ALA A 86 -2.79 3.54 -8.08
C ALA A 86 -2.63 2.27 -8.94
N TYR A 87 -1.49 2.13 -9.60
CA TYR A 87 -1.16 0.94 -10.37
C TYR A 87 -1.20 -0.34 -9.52
N ALA A 88 -0.59 -0.33 -8.34
CA ALA A 88 -0.61 -1.48 -7.44
C ALA A 88 -2.03 -1.81 -6.92
N ALA A 89 -2.90 -0.82 -6.76
CA ALA A 89 -4.31 -1.04 -6.44
C ALA A 89 -5.04 -1.78 -7.58
N ASP A 90 -4.79 -1.40 -8.85
CA ASP A 90 -5.33 -2.10 -10.02
C ASP A 90 -4.86 -3.55 -10.09
N ILE A 91 -3.56 -3.79 -9.89
CA ILE A 91 -3.00 -5.14 -9.85
C ILE A 91 -3.61 -5.96 -8.71
N SER A 92 -3.81 -5.35 -7.53
CA SER A 92 -4.47 -6.00 -6.40
C SER A 92 -5.88 -6.47 -6.76
N ALA A 93 -6.65 -5.64 -7.46
CA ALA A 93 -8.01 -5.98 -7.89
C ALA A 93 -8.03 -7.13 -8.90
N VAL A 94 -7.13 -7.11 -9.89
CA VAL A 94 -6.98 -8.18 -10.87
C VAL A 94 -6.62 -9.50 -10.19
N LEU A 95 -5.62 -9.48 -9.31
CA LEU A 95 -5.17 -10.70 -8.61
C LEU A 95 -6.23 -11.23 -7.65
N ALA A 96 -6.94 -10.35 -6.94
CA ALA A 96 -8.05 -10.73 -6.06
C ALA A 96 -9.21 -11.36 -6.85
N TYR A 97 -9.51 -10.84 -8.05
CA TYR A 97 -10.51 -11.42 -8.93
C TYR A 97 -10.15 -12.86 -9.34
N TYR A 98 -8.94 -13.08 -9.86
CA TYR A 98 -8.51 -14.42 -10.27
C TYR A 98 -8.41 -15.37 -9.08
N GLN A 99 -7.96 -14.92 -7.92
CA GLN A 99 -7.95 -15.73 -6.70
C GLN A 99 -9.35 -16.14 -6.24
N ALA A 100 -10.38 -15.34 -6.50
CA ALA A 100 -11.76 -15.67 -6.13
C ALA A 100 -12.44 -16.62 -7.13
N LEU A 101 -11.89 -16.76 -8.34
CA LEU A 101 -12.36 -17.73 -9.34
C LEU A 101 -11.76 -19.12 -9.16
N ASP A 102 -10.53 -19.19 -8.64
CA ASP A 102 -9.83 -20.42 -8.25
C ASP A 102 -10.40 -21.03 -6.96
#